data_AF-A0A067BNQ6-F1
#
_entry.id   AF-A0A067BNQ6-F1
#
_cell.length_a   1.000
_cell.length_b   1.000
_cell.length_c   1.000
_cell.angle_alpha   90.00
_cell.angle_beta   90.00
_cell.angle_gamma   90.00
#
_symmetry.space_group_name_H-M   'P 1'
#
loop_
_entity.id
_entity.type
_entity.pdbx_description
1 polymer ?
#
loop_
_entity_poly.entity_id
_entity_poly.type
_entity_poly.pdbx_seq_one_letter_code
_entity_poly.pdbx_strand_id
1 'polypeptide(L)'
;MPREAEPALLFLCTTLFCLVLRLESVAMAFKQDMLSRVSQSLWNLGEARHAGNGLDTLQRAIGFSFLHAFAKPKFSTSLHTSALALSLFVRVHSRKALRLDSNGPLEISKSTRQLQKVLESVGSEKKELVALLISFSTDPRHSLADHKPFCTLLFGELYPAAPWLLKSPLER
;
A
#
# COMPACT_ATOMS: atom_id res chain seq x y z
N MET A 1 8.88 -13.79 18.81
CA MET A 1 9.30 -12.84 17.76
C MET A 1 8.22 -12.71 16.68
N PRO A 2 7.21 -11.81 16.82
CA PRO A 2 6.51 -11.36 15.60
C PRO A 2 5.92 -9.92 15.59
N ARG A 3 5.83 -9.18 16.70
CA ARG A 3 5.02 -7.93 16.76
C ARG A 3 5.55 -6.77 15.90
N GLU A 4 6.84 -6.78 15.57
CA GLU A 4 7.47 -5.71 14.77
C GLU A 4 7.61 -6.05 13.28
N ALA A 5 7.41 -7.30 12.89
CA ALA A 5 7.64 -7.74 11.51
C ALA A 5 6.65 -7.12 10.52
N GLU A 6 5.38 -6.99 10.91
CA GLU A 6 4.34 -6.40 10.05
C GLU A 6 4.51 -4.89 9.87
N PRO A 7 4.65 -4.08 10.94
CA PRO A 7 5.01 -2.67 10.79
C PRO A 7 6.30 -2.49 9.98
N ALA A 8 7.32 -3.32 10.17
CA ALA A 8 8.58 -3.20 9.42
C ALA A 8 8.40 -3.46 7.93
N LEU A 9 7.57 -4.45 7.55
CA LEU A 9 7.22 -4.71 6.17
C LEU A 9 6.45 -3.53 5.55
N LEU A 10 5.48 -2.97 6.26
CA LEU A 10 4.73 -1.79 5.82
C LEU A 10 5.63 -0.57 5.68
N PHE A 11 6.58 -0.38 6.60
CA PHE A 11 7.59 0.66 6.54
C PHE A 11 8.45 0.51 5.29
N LEU A 12 8.91 -0.71 4.97
CA LEU A 12 9.66 -0.98 3.75
C LEU A 12 8.82 -0.65 2.50
N CYS A 13 7.58 -1.11 2.44
CA CYS A 13 6.69 -0.83 1.30
C CYS A 13 6.45 0.67 1.10
N THR A 14 6.21 1.40 2.19
CA THR A 14 6.00 2.86 2.13
C THR A 14 7.26 3.61 1.74
N THR A 15 8.42 3.19 2.26
CA THR A 15 9.73 3.70 1.87
C THR A 15 9.97 3.52 0.37
N LEU A 16 9.68 2.34 -0.18
CA LEU A 16 9.93 2.04 -1.59
C LEU A 16 9.14 2.97 -2.52
N PHE A 17 7.84 3.19 -2.29
CA PHE A 17 7.11 4.11 -3.17
C PHE A 17 7.55 5.56 -2.98
N CYS A 18 7.86 5.99 -1.75
CA CYS A 18 8.39 7.34 -1.49
C CYS A 18 9.72 7.58 -2.22
N LEU A 19 10.60 6.57 -2.24
CA LEU A 19 11.84 6.62 -3.01
C LEU A 19 11.57 6.78 -4.50
N VAL A 20 10.63 6.02 -5.06
CA VAL A 20 10.26 6.13 -6.48
C VAL A 20 9.79 7.55 -6.82
N LEU A 21 9.01 8.19 -5.95
CA LEU A 21 8.56 9.57 -6.15
C LEU A 21 9.74 10.55 -6.22
N ARG A 22 10.75 10.38 -5.36
CA ARG A 22 11.94 11.26 -5.26
C ARG A 22 12.98 11.09 -6.37
N LEU A 23 12.87 10.10 -7.26
CA LEU A 23 13.84 9.88 -8.33
C LEU A 23 13.79 10.99 -9.40
N GLU A 24 14.46 12.12 -9.22
CA GLU A 24 14.35 13.31 -10.10
C GLU A 24 14.76 13.04 -11.55
N SER A 25 15.79 12.22 -11.78
CA SER A 25 16.35 11.93 -13.11
C SER A 25 15.60 10.84 -13.89
N VAL A 26 14.60 10.21 -13.28
CA VAL A 26 13.90 9.06 -13.86
C VAL A 26 12.64 9.52 -14.59
N ALA A 27 12.48 9.04 -15.84
CA ALA A 27 11.32 9.36 -16.67
C ALA A 27 10.00 9.03 -15.95
N MET A 28 9.01 9.92 -16.09
CA MET A 28 7.70 9.77 -15.43
C MET A 28 7.01 8.43 -15.76
N ALA A 29 7.10 7.99 -17.02
CA ALA A 29 6.57 6.69 -17.45
C ALA A 29 7.22 5.51 -16.69
N PHE A 30 8.50 5.61 -16.34
CA PHE A 30 9.19 4.57 -15.57
C PHE A 30 8.77 4.60 -14.10
N LYS A 31 8.66 5.78 -13.48
CA LYS A 31 8.09 5.90 -12.12
C LYS A 31 6.68 5.32 -12.05
N GLN A 32 5.89 5.57 -13.08
CA GLN A 32 4.54 5.04 -13.21
C GLN A 32 4.53 3.51 -13.23
N ASP A 33 5.41 2.87 -14.01
CA ASP A 33 5.55 1.41 -14.04
C ASP A 33 5.99 0.85 -12.68
N MET A 34 7.00 1.47 -12.05
CA MET A 34 7.45 1.07 -10.71
C MET A 34 6.33 1.14 -9.67
N LEU A 35 5.56 2.23 -9.64
CA LEU A 35 4.43 2.39 -8.73
C LEU A 35 3.29 1.42 -9.04
N SER A 36 3.05 1.12 -10.32
CA SER A 36 2.10 0.08 -10.74
C SER A 36 2.51 -1.30 -10.18
N ARG A 37 3.80 -1.64 -10.24
CA ARG A 37 4.32 -2.89 -9.66
C ARG A 37 4.21 -2.91 -8.13
N VAL A 38 4.56 -1.81 -7.46
CA VAL A 38 4.41 -1.68 -6.00
C VAL A 38 2.95 -1.86 -5.59
N SER A 39 2.02 -1.18 -6.28
CA SER A 39 0.59 -1.34 -6.07
C SER A 39 0.14 -2.79 -6.25
N GLN A 40 0.61 -3.47 -7.30
CA GLN A 40 0.25 -4.88 -7.53
C GLN A 40 0.80 -5.81 -6.45
N SER A 41 2.05 -5.61 -6.00
CA SER A 41 2.64 -6.40 -4.91
C SER A 41 1.87 -6.22 -3.59
N LEU A 42 1.46 -4.99 -3.29
CA LEU A 42 0.64 -4.66 -2.13
C LEU A 42 -0.76 -5.27 -2.20
N TRP A 43 -1.38 -5.29 -3.40
CA TRP A 43 -2.65 -5.97 -3.61
C TRP A 43 -2.50 -7.47 -3.31
N ASN A 44 -1.50 -8.12 -3.92
CA ASN A 44 -1.24 -9.55 -3.72
C ASN A 44 -0.99 -9.89 -2.24
N LEU A 45 -0.25 -9.04 -1.51
CA LEU A 45 -0.05 -9.16 -0.05
C LEU A 45 -1.38 -9.05 0.72
N GLY A 46 -2.23 -8.10 0.33
CA GLY A 46 -3.56 -7.90 0.89
C GLY A 46 -4.48 -9.11 0.72
N GLU A 47 -4.52 -9.68 -0.47
CA GLU A 47 -5.35 -10.85 -0.80
C GLU A 47 -4.80 -12.18 -0.30
N ALA A 48 -3.53 -12.21 0.11
CA ALA A 48 -2.87 -13.41 0.64
C ALA A 48 -3.67 -14.11 1.76
N ARG A 49 -4.48 -13.34 2.51
CA ARG A 49 -5.39 -13.84 3.55
C ARG A 49 -6.45 -14.80 3.01
N HIS A 50 -7.02 -14.51 1.85
CA HIS A 50 -8.05 -15.35 1.22
C HIS A 50 -7.44 -16.55 0.49
N ALA A 51 -6.20 -16.43 0.00
CA ALA A 51 -5.59 -17.43 -0.86
C ALA A 51 -4.90 -18.58 -0.12
N GLY A 52 -4.67 -18.49 1.20
CA GLY A 52 -3.92 -19.51 1.96
C GLY A 52 -2.47 -19.74 1.49
N ASN A 53 -2.01 -19.01 0.46
CA ASN A 53 -0.79 -19.25 -0.33
C ASN A 53 0.01 -17.96 -0.62
N GLY A 54 -0.41 -16.79 -0.12
CA GLY A 54 0.10 -15.51 -0.65
C GLY A 54 1.55 -15.12 -0.28
N LEU A 55 2.25 -15.90 0.54
CA LEU A 55 3.69 -15.70 0.78
C LEU A 55 4.51 -16.07 -0.48
N ASP A 56 4.09 -17.09 -1.24
CA ASP A 56 4.77 -17.57 -2.45
C ASP A 56 4.85 -16.52 -3.57
N THR A 57 3.87 -15.60 -3.61
CA THR A 57 3.77 -14.59 -4.67
C THR A 57 4.66 -13.38 -4.38
N LEU A 58 4.78 -12.97 -3.11
CA LEU A 58 5.72 -11.94 -2.66
C LEU A 58 7.17 -12.41 -2.75
N GLN A 59 7.43 -13.66 -2.36
CA GLN A 59 8.75 -14.30 -2.48
C GLN A 59 9.25 -14.32 -3.93
N ARG A 60 8.36 -14.64 -4.88
CA ARG A 60 8.67 -14.60 -6.33
C ARG A 60 8.81 -13.19 -6.89
N ALA A 61 8.06 -12.21 -6.39
CA ALA A 61 8.10 -10.84 -6.89
C ALA A 61 9.32 -10.03 -6.41
N ILE A 62 9.91 -10.37 -5.26
CA ILE A 62 11.02 -9.62 -4.64
C ILE A 62 12.38 -10.35 -4.79
N GLY A 63 12.41 -11.61 -5.25
CA GLY A 63 13.67 -12.31 -5.55
C GLY A 63 14.46 -12.80 -4.32
N PHE A 64 13.90 -12.72 -3.12
CA PHE A 64 14.49 -13.31 -1.92
C PHE A 64 13.97 -14.74 -1.69
N SER A 65 14.74 -15.73 -2.15
CA SER A 65 14.49 -17.17 -1.96
C SER A 65 14.84 -17.71 -0.56
N PHE A 66 15.25 -16.86 0.38
CA PHE A 66 15.72 -17.29 1.72
C PHE A 66 14.60 -17.54 2.75
N LEU A 67 13.33 -17.24 2.44
CA LEU A 67 12.22 -17.34 3.41
C LEU A 67 11.51 -18.70 3.43
N HIS A 68 12.16 -19.78 2.98
CA HIS A 68 11.61 -21.15 3.01
C HIS A 68 11.43 -21.74 4.42
N ALA A 69 11.89 -21.07 5.48
CA ALA A 69 11.98 -21.63 6.83
C ALA A 69 10.86 -21.25 7.80
N PHE A 70 9.89 -20.41 7.42
CA PHE A 70 8.85 -19.96 8.33
C PHE A 70 7.48 -20.46 7.90
N ALA A 71 6.87 -21.31 8.75
CA ALA A 71 5.47 -21.67 8.68
C ALA A 71 4.63 -20.45 8.30
N LYS A 72 3.84 -20.54 7.21
CA LYS A 72 3.00 -19.48 6.63
C LYS A 72 2.53 -18.51 7.73
N PRO A 73 3.21 -17.36 7.95
CA PRO A 73 2.82 -16.49 9.03
C PRO A 73 1.42 -16.00 8.71
N LYS A 74 0.46 -16.35 9.58
CA LYS A 74 -0.89 -15.79 9.53
C LYS A 74 -0.76 -14.33 9.92
N PHE A 75 -0.48 -13.48 8.93
CA PHE A 75 -0.42 -12.04 9.14
C PHE A 75 -1.78 -11.53 9.62
N SER A 76 -1.74 -10.46 10.40
CA SER A 76 -2.91 -9.85 11.00
C SER A 76 -3.85 -9.26 9.95
N THR A 77 -5.12 -9.10 10.30
CA THR A 77 -6.08 -8.36 9.48
C THR A 77 -5.56 -6.95 9.19
N SER A 78 -4.94 -6.29 10.17
CA SER A 78 -4.32 -4.97 10.01
C SER A 78 -3.28 -4.90 8.89
N LEU A 79 -2.45 -5.92 8.73
CA LEU A 79 -1.45 -5.93 7.65
C LEU A 79 -2.14 -5.98 6.29
N HIS A 80 -3.10 -6.90 6.14
CA HIS A 80 -3.82 -7.07 4.88
C HIS A 80 -4.63 -5.83 4.51
N THR A 81 -5.35 -5.24 5.47
CA THR A 81 -6.06 -3.97 5.29
C THR A 81 -5.10 -2.85 4.88
N SER A 82 -3.94 -2.76 5.53
CA SER A 82 -2.94 -1.73 5.21
C SER A 82 -2.35 -1.90 3.81
N ALA A 83 -2.03 -3.14 3.42
CA ALA A 83 -1.51 -3.44 2.10
C ALA A 83 -2.53 -3.09 1.00
N LEU A 84 -3.81 -3.45 1.19
CA LEU A 84 -4.87 -3.11 0.25
C LEU A 84 -5.12 -1.60 0.17
N ALA A 85 -5.11 -0.90 1.31
CA ALA A 85 -5.28 0.55 1.36
C ALA A 85 -4.14 1.28 0.65
N LEU A 86 -2.89 0.92 0.92
CA LEU A 86 -1.72 1.47 0.20
C LEU A 86 -1.78 1.14 -1.29
N SER A 87 -2.15 -0.08 -1.66
CA SER A 87 -2.31 -0.48 -3.05
C SER A 87 -3.32 0.42 -3.76
N LEU A 88 -4.47 0.68 -3.11
CA LEU A 88 -5.54 1.51 -3.64
C LEU A 88 -5.06 2.94 -3.88
N PHE A 89 -4.46 3.56 -2.85
CA PHE A 89 -3.92 4.91 -2.91
C PHE A 89 -2.91 5.05 -4.06
N VAL A 90 -1.90 4.18 -4.12
CA VAL A 90 -0.89 4.22 -5.18
C VAL A 90 -1.52 4.02 -6.55
N ARG A 91 -2.41 3.03 -6.68
CA ARG A 91 -3.04 2.68 -7.97
C ARG A 91 -3.85 3.84 -8.55
N VAL A 92 -4.68 4.45 -7.72
CA VAL A 92 -5.60 5.51 -8.14
C VAL A 92 -4.81 6.71 -8.69
N HIS A 93 -3.66 7.01 -8.11
CA HIS A 93 -2.84 8.16 -8.49
C HIS A 93 -1.69 7.84 -9.45
N SER A 94 -1.46 6.59 -9.84
CA SER A 94 -0.36 6.20 -10.75
C SER A 94 -0.81 5.49 -12.03
N ARG A 95 -2.10 5.22 -12.26
CA ARG A 95 -2.51 4.29 -13.33
C ARG A 95 -2.43 4.83 -14.75
N LYS A 96 -2.87 6.07 -15.02
CA LYS A 96 -2.86 6.67 -16.38
C LYS A 96 -1.78 7.73 -16.55
N ALA A 97 -1.80 8.70 -15.65
CA ALA A 97 -0.75 9.68 -15.49
C ALA A 97 -0.37 9.70 -14.01
N LEU A 98 0.91 9.89 -13.74
CA LEU A 98 1.40 10.03 -12.37
C LEU A 98 0.89 11.35 -11.79
N ARG A 99 -0.05 11.26 -10.84
CA ARG A 99 -0.63 12.43 -10.17
C ARG A 99 0.22 12.84 -8.99
N LEU A 100 1.15 13.76 -9.24
CA LEU A 100 1.92 14.43 -8.20
C LEU A 100 1.19 15.68 -7.68
N ASP A 101 0.29 16.25 -8.48
CA ASP A 101 -0.60 17.34 -8.12
C ASP A 101 -2.08 16.92 -8.28
N SER A 102 -2.99 17.76 -7.76
CA SER A 102 -4.43 17.52 -7.75
C SER A 102 -5.15 18.07 -8.98
N ASN A 103 -4.41 18.51 -10.01
CA ASN A 103 -4.96 19.25 -11.15
C ASN A 103 -5.53 18.36 -12.26
N GLY A 104 -5.23 17.05 -12.23
CA GLY A 104 -5.72 16.09 -13.22
C GLY A 104 -7.05 15.41 -12.83
N PRO A 105 -7.83 14.90 -13.81
CA PRO A 105 -9.01 14.09 -13.51
C PRO A 105 -8.62 12.78 -12.82
N LEU A 106 -9.49 12.29 -11.93
CA LEU A 106 -9.30 11.01 -11.24
C LEU A 106 -10.06 9.92 -12.00
N GLU A 107 -9.35 8.88 -12.42
CA GLU A 107 -9.97 7.78 -13.17
C GLU A 107 -10.00 6.49 -12.36
N ILE A 108 -11.21 6.06 -12.02
CA ILE A 108 -11.45 4.83 -11.27
C ILE A 108 -11.82 3.70 -12.24
N SER A 109 -10.93 2.72 -12.41
CA SER A 109 -11.22 1.53 -13.21
C SER A 109 -12.09 0.50 -12.53
N LYS A 110 -12.63 -0.43 -13.33
CA LYS A 110 -13.23 -1.68 -12.85
C LYS A 110 -12.33 -2.41 -11.85
N SER A 111 -11.04 -2.55 -12.14
CA SER A 111 -10.09 -3.20 -11.22
C SER A 111 -9.85 -2.42 -9.92
N THR A 112 -9.93 -1.10 -9.95
CA THR A 112 -9.83 -0.26 -8.75
C THR A 112 -11.08 -0.42 -7.89
N ARG A 113 -12.27 -0.50 -8.50
CA ARG A 113 -13.51 -0.83 -7.78
C ARG A 113 -13.48 -2.23 -7.18
N GLN A 114 -12.86 -3.20 -7.86
CA GLN A 114 -12.65 -4.53 -7.31
C GLN A 114 -11.75 -4.47 -6.07
N LEU A 115 -10.64 -3.73 -6.13
CA LEU A 115 -9.75 -3.53 -4.99
C LEU A 115 -10.47 -2.87 -3.80
N GLN A 116 -11.37 -1.90 -4.03
CA GLN A 116 -12.21 -1.31 -2.99
C GLN A 116 -13.09 -2.37 -2.29
N LYS A 117 -13.78 -3.21 -3.06
CA LYS A 117 -14.61 -4.30 -2.51
C LYS A 117 -13.81 -5.30 -1.68
N VAL A 118 -12.60 -5.63 -2.14
CA VAL A 118 -11.69 -6.52 -1.40
C VAL A 118 -11.24 -5.86 -0.10
N LEU A 119 -10.89 -4.57 -0.13
CA LEU A 119 -10.54 -3.80 1.06
C LEU A 119 -11.71 -3.71 2.07
N GLU A 120 -12.93 -3.48 1.60
CA GLU A 120 -14.15 -3.48 2.44
C GLU A 120 -14.39 -4.84 3.09
N SER A 121 -14.19 -5.93 2.36
CA SER A 121 -14.33 -7.30 2.87
C SER A 121 -13.28 -7.61 3.94
N VAL A 122 -12.00 -7.38 3.63
CA VAL A 122 -10.87 -7.71 4.51
C VAL A 122 -10.84 -6.80 5.74
N GLY A 123 -11.09 -5.51 5.59
CA GLY A 123 -11.11 -4.53 6.68
C GLY A 123 -12.47 -4.36 7.35
N SER A 124 -13.35 -5.37 7.27
CA SER A 124 -14.72 -5.31 7.80
C SER A 124 -14.82 -5.10 9.31
N GLU A 125 -13.75 -5.36 10.07
CA GLU A 125 -13.63 -5.05 11.50
C GLU A 125 -13.44 -3.54 11.77
N LYS A 126 -13.01 -2.77 10.77
CA LYS A 126 -12.67 -1.34 10.84
C LYS A 126 -13.37 -0.56 9.72
N LYS A 127 -14.68 -0.76 9.55
CA LYS A 127 -15.47 -0.21 8.42
C LYS A 127 -15.34 1.30 8.23
N GLU A 128 -15.37 2.06 9.33
CA GLU A 128 -15.27 3.53 9.28
C GLU A 128 -13.91 3.97 8.74
N LEU A 129 -12.82 3.39 9.25
CA LEU A 129 -11.48 3.64 8.73
C LEU A 129 -11.38 3.27 7.25
N VAL A 130 -11.89 2.09 6.86
CA VAL A 130 -11.87 1.66 5.46
C VAL A 130 -12.62 2.65 4.56
N ALA A 131 -13.79 3.11 4.97
CA ALA A 131 -14.56 4.11 4.23
C ALA A 131 -13.79 5.43 4.09
N LEU A 132 -13.12 5.89 5.16
CA LEU A 132 -12.26 7.07 5.12
C LEU A 132 -11.08 6.89 4.17
N LEU A 133 -10.40 5.74 4.19
CA LEU A 133 -9.27 5.44 3.31
C LEU A 133 -9.68 5.38 1.83
N ILE A 134 -10.83 4.79 1.53
CA ILE A 134 -11.39 4.75 0.18
C ILE A 134 -11.78 6.17 -0.26
N SER A 135 -12.47 6.93 0.58
CA SER A 135 -12.84 8.31 0.29
C SER A 135 -11.61 9.17 0.03
N PHE A 136 -10.58 9.06 0.87
CA PHE A 136 -9.32 9.77 0.70
C PHE A 136 -8.66 9.41 -0.63
N SER A 137 -8.53 8.12 -0.92
CA SER A 137 -7.88 7.64 -2.15
C SER A 137 -8.66 8.02 -3.42
N THR A 138 -9.98 8.24 -3.31
CA THR A 138 -10.84 8.54 -4.46
C THR A 138 -11.26 10.00 -4.56
N ASP A 139 -10.76 10.86 -3.68
CA ASP A 139 -11.00 12.30 -3.76
C ASP A 139 -10.09 12.92 -4.83
N PRO A 140 -10.63 13.62 -5.84
CA PRO A 140 -9.83 14.27 -6.87
C PRO A 140 -8.91 15.39 -6.32
N ARG A 141 -9.15 15.86 -5.09
CA ARG A 141 -8.29 16.86 -4.42
C ARG A 141 -7.01 16.26 -3.87
N HIS A 142 -6.91 14.93 -3.77
CA HIS A 142 -5.71 14.25 -3.29
C HIS A 142 -4.81 13.75 -4.43
N SER A 143 -3.52 13.61 -4.13
CA SER A 143 -2.49 13.08 -5.04
C SER A 143 -1.46 12.24 -4.28
N LEU A 144 -0.45 11.69 -4.97
CA LEU A 144 0.66 10.98 -4.32
C LEU A 144 1.48 11.88 -3.38
N ALA A 145 1.39 13.20 -3.50
CA ALA A 145 2.01 14.12 -2.55
C ALA A 145 1.40 13.99 -1.15
N ASP A 146 0.13 13.58 -1.06
CA ASP A 146 -0.61 13.39 0.19
C ASP A 146 -0.34 12.04 0.88
N HIS A 147 0.76 11.38 0.54
CA HIS A 147 1.14 10.10 1.16
C HIS A 147 1.35 10.21 2.68
N LYS A 148 1.87 11.34 3.20
CA LYS A 148 2.05 11.55 4.64
C LYS A 148 0.71 11.56 5.41
N PRO A 149 -0.28 12.41 5.06
CA PRO A 149 -1.58 12.38 5.72
C PRO A 149 -2.31 11.05 5.51
N PHE A 150 -2.19 10.42 4.33
CA PHE A 150 -2.74 9.09 4.09
C PHE A 150 -2.14 8.03 5.04
N CYS A 151 -0.82 7.96 5.15
CA CYS A 151 -0.14 7.01 6.05
C CYS A 151 -0.47 7.30 7.52
N THR A 152 -0.63 8.57 7.89
CA THR A 152 -1.03 8.98 9.25
C THR A 152 -2.41 8.45 9.60
N LEU A 153 -3.39 8.64 8.71
CA LEU A 153 -4.75 8.08 8.86
C LEU A 153 -4.72 6.54 8.96
N LEU A 154 -3.98 5.89 8.06
CA LEU A 154 -3.94 4.43 7.99
C LEU A 154 -3.26 3.80 9.21
N PHE A 155 -2.04 4.23 9.52
CA PHE A 155 -1.21 3.57 10.53
C PHE A 155 -1.45 4.09 11.94
N GLY A 156 -1.94 5.33 12.11
CA GLY A 156 -2.34 5.83 13.42
C GLY A 156 -3.43 4.97 14.06
N GLU A 157 -4.36 4.48 13.24
CA GLU A 157 -5.47 3.63 13.68
C GLU A 157 -5.11 2.14 13.78
N LEU A 158 -4.31 1.62 12.83
CA LEU A 158 -4.01 0.18 12.76
C LEU A 158 -2.76 -0.23 13.55
N TYR A 159 -1.83 0.69 13.78
CA TYR A 159 -0.54 0.44 14.41
C TYR A 159 -0.14 1.53 15.43
N PRO A 160 -0.99 1.86 16.42
CA PRO A 160 -0.69 2.92 17.40
C PRO A 160 0.57 2.64 18.25
N ALA A 161 0.92 1.35 18.42
CA ALA A 161 2.12 0.93 19.15
C ALA A 161 3.42 1.02 18.31
N ALA A 162 3.33 1.35 17.02
CA ALA A 162 4.49 1.50 16.13
C ALA A 162 4.52 2.91 15.50
N PRO A 163 4.61 3.99 16.31
CA PRO A 163 4.60 5.37 15.79
C PRO A 163 5.81 5.66 14.88
N TRP A 164 6.87 4.86 14.99
CA TRP A 164 8.02 4.92 14.09
C TRP A 164 7.68 4.58 12.63
N LEU A 165 6.56 3.91 12.37
CA LEU A 165 6.05 3.62 11.01
C LEU A 165 5.68 4.90 10.25
N LEU A 166 5.38 5.99 10.97
CA LEU A 166 5.07 7.30 10.40
C LEU A 166 6.29 8.17 10.16
N LYS A 167 7.48 7.74 10.62
CA LYS A 167 8.71 8.49 10.37
C LYS A 167 9.04 8.42 8.89
N SER A 168 9.46 9.54 8.32
CA SER A 168 10.00 9.54 6.98
C SER A 168 11.38 8.85 6.99
N PRO A 169 11.63 7.82 6.17
CA PRO A 169 12.97 7.24 5.99
C PRO A 169 13.95 8.23 5.34
N LEU A 170 13.40 9.35 4.86
CA LEU A 170 13.98 10.30 3.93
C LEU A 170 14.22 11.67 4.57
N GLU A 171 13.82 11.84 5.83
CA GLU A 171 14.23 12.93 6.70
C GLU A 171 15.61 12.56 7.28
N ARG A 172 16.67 13.09 6.66
CA ARG A 172 17.98 13.30 7.29
C ARG A 172 18.12 14.79 7.55
#